data_AF-A0A5C5TN46-F1
#
_entry.id   AF-A0A5C5TN46-F1
#
_cell.length_a   1.000
_cell.length_b   1.000
_cell.length_c   1.000
_cell.angle_alpha   90.00
_cell.angle_beta   90.00
_cell.angle_gamma   90.00
#
_symmetry.space_group_name_H-M   'P 1'
#
loop_
_entity.id
_entity.type
_entity.pdbx_description
1 polymer ?
#
loop_
_entity_poly.entity_id
_entity_poly.type
_entity_poly.pdbx_seq_one_letter_code
_entity_poly.pdbx_strand_id
1 'polypeptide(L)'
;MTMTEVRIGAATVSRIEESYEPNFDAATFFADWHPDIVETHRDWMVSDHFDPASGFLKLSVHSWLISIGGRTILIDACVGNHKPRPARPKWHQMQTRYLERMAEAGVQPEQIDMVMCTHLHMDHVGWNTRLDNGRWVPTFPNARYVFSQADYDHYLALDRDPEKGPVNHGSFRDSVLPVVDAGLAQMVSGAHTVDEHLSIEPAPGHTPGTVAINLASRGERAVFCGDILHHAVQVFHPEWNSFACADAANARKSRRRVLEDCAGSGALLMPAHFGAPFVCHIDERGSRFTPRFA
;
A
#
# COMPACT_ATOMS: atom_id res chain seq x y z
N MET A 1 -6.80 16.42 10.91
CA MET A 1 -5.37 16.06 10.98
C MET A 1 -4.66 16.73 9.84
N THR A 2 -3.45 17.22 10.06
CA THR A 2 -2.60 17.82 9.03
C THR A 2 -2.23 16.76 7.99
N MET A 3 -2.36 17.10 6.70
CA MET A 3 -1.90 16.26 5.59
C MET A 3 -0.39 16.02 5.74
N THR A 4 0.04 14.77 5.73
CA THR A 4 1.48 14.43 5.67
C THR A 4 1.96 14.73 4.27
N GLU A 5 2.88 15.68 4.12
CA GLU A 5 3.51 16.04 2.86
C GLU A 5 5.03 16.00 3.03
N VAL A 6 5.70 15.33 2.10
CA VAL A 6 7.15 15.16 2.09
C VAL A 6 7.69 15.59 0.73
N ARG A 7 8.85 16.26 0.75
CA ARG A 7 9.61 16.60 -0.45
C ARG A 7 10.71 15.56 -0.67
N ILE A 8 10.78 14.99 -1.87
CA ILE A 8 11.83 14.05 -2.29
C ILE A 8 12.42 14.58 -3.59
N GLY A 9 13.51 15.34 -3.46
CA GLY A 9 14.11 16.06 -4.58
C GLY A 9 13.12 17.01 -5.25
N ALA A 10 12.78 16.75 -6.51
CA ALA A 10 11.78 17.54 -7.23
C ALA A 10 10.32 17.15 -6.91
N ALA A 11 10.06 15.98 -6.33
CA ALA A 11 8.71 15.52 -6.03
C ALA A 11 8.12 16.17 -4.78
N THR A 12 6.81 16.42 -4.82
CA THR A 12 5.97 16.50 -3.62
C THR A 12 5.21 15.18 -3.49
N VAL A 13 5.21 14.59 -2.30
CA VAL A 13 4.43 13.39 -2.00
C VAL A 13 3.52 13.65 -0.81
N SER A 14 2.23 13.44 -1.00
CA SER A 14 1.20 13.73 0.00
C SER A 14 0.39 12.49 0.32
N ARG A 15 0.07 12.29 1.61
CA ARG A 15 -0.75 11.18 2.08
C ARG A 15 -2.24 11.51 1.93
N ILE A 16 -2.98 10.69 1.18
CA ILE A 16 -4.44 10.77 1.10
C ILE A 16 -5.05 9.67 1.96
N GLU A 17 -5.52 10.05 3.15
CA GLU A 17 -6.11 9.12 4.11
C GLU A 17 -7.48 8.62 3.67
N GLU A 18 -7.68 7.30 3.69
CA GLU A 18 -9.02 6.73 3.76
C GLU A 18 -9.42 6.50 5.22
N SER A 19 -8.60 5.72 5.95
CA SER A 19 -8.80 5.41 7.36
C SER A 19 -7.47 5.31 8.12
N TYR A 20 -7.54 5.42 9.44
CA TYR A 20 -6.40 5.23 10.35
C TYR A 20 -6.91 4.79 11.72
N GLU A 21 -7.10 3.49 11.87
CA GLU A 21 -7.84 2.90 12.98
C GLU A 21 -7.20 1.57 13.44
N PRO A 22 -7.45 1.13 14.69
CA PRO A 22 -7.09 -0.23 15.11
C PRO A 22 -7.83 -1.22 14.23
N ASN A 23 -7.14 -1.96 13.35
CA ASN A 23 -7.76 -2.78 12.31
C ASN A 23 -7.68 -4.28 12.60
N PHE A 24 -6.55 -4.75 13.11
CA PHE A 24 -6.27 -6.18 13.29
C PHE A 24 -5.78 -6.48 14.69
N ASP A 25 -6.29 -7.56 15.28
CA ASP A 25 -5.72 -8.13 16.50
C ASP A 25 -4.25 -8.50 16.27
N ALA A 26 -3.34 -8.01 17.12
CA ALA A 26 -1.91 -8.13 16.86
C ALA A 26 -1.40 -9.58 16.94
N ALA A 27 -1.94 -10.37 17.87
CA ALA A 27 -1.58 -11.78 18.04
C ALA A 27 -2.07 -12.67 16.89
N THR A 28 -3.20 -12.31 16.29
CA THR A 28 -3.70 -12.96 15.07
C THR A 28 -2.93 -12.50 13.84
N PHE A 29 -2.56 -11.21 13.78
CA PHE A 29 -1.89 -10.62 12.63
C PHE A 29 -0.47 -11.17 12.45
N PHE A 30 0.33 -11.18 13.52
CA PHE A 30 1.69 -11.72 13.53
C PHE A 30 1.75 -12.97 14.42
N ALA A 31 2.04 -14.13 13.82
CA ALA A 31 2.14 -15.39 14.56
C ALA A 31 3.24 -15.38 15.65
N ASP A 32 4.27 -14.56 15.45
CA ASP A 32 5.41 -14.40 16.36
C ASP A 32 5.18 -13.28 17.42
N TRP A 33 3.99 -12.68 17.48
CA TRP A 33 3.67 -11.58 18.40
C TRP A 33 3.80 -12.00 19.87
N HIS A 34 4.42 -11.13 20.68
CA HIS A 34 4.49 -11.28 22.13
C HIS A 34 4.20 -9.94 22.82
N PRO A 35 3.43 -9.90 23.93
CA PRO A 35 3.07 -8.64 24.61
C PRO A 35 4.28 -7.76 25.00
N ASP A 36 5.42 -8.34 25.35
CA ASP A 36 6.65 -7.61 25.71
C ASP A 36 7.18 -6.68 24.61
N ILE A 37 6.79 -6.92 23.35
CA ILE A 37 7.09 -6.04 22.22
C ILE A 37 6.50 -4.66 22.42
N VAL A 38 5.28 -4.58 22.97
CA VAL A 38 4.63 -3.31 23.27
C VAL A 38 5.38 -2.57 24.36
N GLU A 39 5.90 -3.26 25.37
CA GLU A 39 6.69 -2.61 26.43
C GLU A 39 8.04 -2.12 25.88
N THR A 40 8.71 -2.94 25.06
CA THR A 40 10.00 -2.61 24.44
C THR A 40 9.91 -1.41 23.49
N HIS A 41 8.75 -1.21 22.86
CA HIS A 41 8.55 -0.22 21.81
C HIS A 41 7.47 0.82 22.12
N ARG A 42 7.09 0.94 23.40
CA ARG A 42 5.95 1.73 23.85
C ARG A 42 5.95 3.15 23.28
N ASP A 43 7.10 3.81 23.30
CA ASP A 43 7.26 5.24 23.01
C ASP A 43 6.83 5.65 21.59
N TRP A 44 7.04 4.79 20.60
CA TRP A 44 6.62 5.06 19.21
C TRP A 44 5.40 4.22 18.79
N MET A 45 5.17 3.09 19.46
CA MET A 45 4.13 2.16 19.05
C MET A 45 2.76 2.55 19.59
N VAL A 46 2.67 2.92 20.86
CA VAL A 46 1.39 3.23 21.49
C VAL A 46 0.84 4.55 20.94
N SER A 47 -0.46 4.60 20.70
CA SER A 47 -1.24 5.70 20.09
C SER A 47 -1.19 5.79 18.57
N ASP A 48 -0.06 5.42 17.95
CA ASP A 48 0.10 5.52 16.50
C ASP A 48 0.06 4.17 15.78
N HIS A 49 0.69 3.13 16.32
CA HIS A 49 0.79 1.83 15.65
C HIS A 49 0.05 0.72 16.41
N PHE A 50 -0.32 0.94 17.68
CA PHE A 50 -1.02 -0.04 18.52
C PHE A 50 -2.01 0.64 19.46
N ASP A 51 -3.18 0.03 19.63
CA ASP A 51 -4.18 0.40 20.63
C ASP A 51 -4.17 -0.59 21.81
N PRO A 52 -3.65 -0.19 22.99
CA PRO A 52 -3.60 -1.07 24.16
C PRO A 52 -4.98 -1.51 24.68
N ALA A 53 -6.04 -0.73 24.43
CA ALA A 53 -7.37 -1.04 24.94
C ALA A 53 -7.98 -2.25 24.23
N SER A 54 -7.80 -2.35 22.90
CA SER A 54 -8.27 -3.47 22.10
C SER A 54 -7.23 -4.57 21.88
N GLY A 55 -5.93 -4.26 22.01
CA GLY A 55 -4.85 -5.16 21.60
C GLY A 55 -4.61 -5.18 20.08
N PHE A 56 -5.18 -4.22 19.36
CA PHE A 56 -5.16 -4.21 17.90
C PHE A 56 -4.03 -3.32 17.37
N LEU A 57 -3.42 -3.75 16.27
CA LEU A 57 -2.57 -2.93 15.42
C LEU A 57 -3.40 -1.81 14.81
N LYS A 58 -2.96 -0.58 15.02
CA LYS A 58 -3.49 0.61 14.38
C LYS A 58 -2.76 0.81 13.06
N LEU A 59 -3.49 0.59 11.97
CA LEU A 59 -2.94 0.67 10.63
C LEU A 59 -3.58 1.83 9.89
N SER A 60 -2.77 2.58 9.14
CA SER A 60 -3.31 3.50 8.15
C SER A 60 -3.78 2.73 6.92
N VAL A 61 -4.78 3.24 6.21
CA VAL A 61 -5.05 2.88 4.83
C VAL A 61 -5.08 4.19 4.07
N HIS A 62 -4.09 4.39 3.21
CA HIS A 62 -3.91 5.63 2.48
C HIS A 62 -3.25 5.40 1.13
N SER A 63 -3.43 6.38 0.25
CA SER A 63 -2.68 6.49 -0.99
C SER A 63 -1.52 7.46 -0.83
N TRP A 64 -0.48 7.24 -1.62
CA TRP A 64 0.54 8.27 -1.85
C TRP A 64 0.26 9.01 -3.15
N LEU A 65 0.03 10.32 -3.04
CA LEU A 65 -0.16 11.22 -4.17
C LEU A 65 1.16 11.92 -4.48
N ILE A 66 1.70 11.70 -5.66
CA ILE A 66 3.00 12.20 -6.10
C ILE A 66 2.80 13.25 -7.19
N SER A 67 3.43 14.41 -7.03
CA SER A 67 3.57 15.42 -8.08
C SER A 67 5.04 15.55 -8.47
N ILE A 68 5.40 15.14 -9.68
CA ILE A 68 6.76 15.25 -10.23
C ILE A 68 6.74 15.29 -11.76
N GLY A 69 7.65 16.05 -12.38
CA GLY A 69 7.79 16.08 -13.84
C GLY A 69 6.54 16.58 -14.59
N GLY A 70 5.68 17.35 -13.92
CA GLY A 70 4.39 17.77 -14.47
C GLY A 70 3.30 16.68 -14.48
N ARG A 71 3.56 15.52 -13.87
CA ARG A 71 2.61 14.41 -13.71
C ARG A 71 2.07 14.34 -12.28
N THR A 72 0.84 13.86 -12.15
CA THR A 72 0.19 13.51 -10.90
C THR A 72 -0.07 12.01 -10.85
N ILE A 73 0.54 11.33 -9.88
CA ILE A 73 0.60 9.87 -9.81
C ILE A 73 0.06 9.43 -8.46
N LEU A 74 -0.81 8.42 -8.46
CA LEU A 74 -1.37 7.83 -7.25
C LEU A 74 -0.80 6.43 -7.05
N ILE A 75 -0.23 6.15 -5.88
CA ILE A 75 0.18 4.80 -5.50
C ILE A 75 -0.84 4.23 -4.52
N ASP A 76 -1.43 3.10 -4.93
CA ASP A 76 -2.55 2.41 -4.30
C ASP A 76 -3.81 3.29 -4.12
N ALA A 77 -4.98 2.67 -4.08
CA ALA A 77 -6.28 3.32 -4.09
C ALA A 77 -7.19 2.87 -2.94
N CYS A 78 -6.64 2.45 -1.80
CA CYS A 78 -7.39 2.16 -0.57
C CYS A 78 -8.55 1.13 -0.77
N VAL A 79 -9.58 1.12 0.10
CA VAL A 79 -10.69 0.13 0.12
C VAL A 79 -11.88 0.51 -0.76
N GLY A 80 -12.22 1.80 -0.87
CA GLY A 80 -13.32 2.25 -1.72
C GLY A 80 -14.69 2.28 -1.04
N ASN A 81 -15.51 3.28 -1.39
CA ASN A 81 -16.87 3.38 -0.89
C ASN A 81 -17.83 2.40 -1.59
N HIS A 82 -18.93 2.05 -0.91
CA HIS A 82 -20.03 1.18 -1.40
C HIS A 82 -19.65 -0.28 -1.68
N LYS A 83 -18.43 -0.70 -1.33
CA LYS A 83 -17.91 -2.03 -1.63
C LYS A 83 -18.50 -3.10 -0.68
N PRO A 84 -19.16 -4.16 -1.17
CA PRO A 84 -19.66 -5.22 -0.31
C PRO A 84 -18.51 -6.11 0.17
N ARG A 85 -18.16 -6.00 1.45
CA ARG A 85 -17.14 -6.82 2.13
C ARG A 85 -17.64 -7.48 3.43
N PRO A 86 -18.71 -8.30 3.42
CA PRO A 86 -19.38 -8.75 4.65
C PRO A 86 -18.46 -9.49 5.65
N ALA A 87 -17.41 -10.15 5.16
CA ALA A 87 -16.39 -10.81 5.98
C ALA A 87 -15.37 -9.83 6.61
N ARG A 88 -15.41 -8.54 6.25
CA ARG A 88 -14.55 -7.47 6.79
C ARG A 88 -15.43 -6.29 7.22
N PRO A 89 -16.04 -6.32 8.41
CA PRO A 89 -17.03 -5.32 8.82
C PRO A 89 -16.53 -3.86 8.76
N LYS A 90 -15.26 -3.59 9.11
CA LYS A 90 -14.65 -2.26 9.03
C LYS A 90 -14.49 -1.73 7.61
N TRP A 91 -14.53 -2.63 6.63
CA TRP A 91 -14.35 -2.35 5.21
C TRP A 91 -15.63 -2.58 4.39
N HIS A 92 -16.73 -2.94 5.05
CA HIS A 92 -18.00 -3.23 4.39
C HIS A 92 -18.81 -1.94 4.20
N GLN A 93 -19.20 -1.65 2.95
CA GLN A 93 -20.11 -0.55 2.61
C GLN A 93 -19.63 0.81 3.16
N MET A 94 -18.32 1.05 3.08
CA MET A 94 -17.70 2.29 3.55
C MET A 94 -18.28 3.53 2.83
N GLN A 95 -18.26 4.65 3.56
CA GLN A 95 -18.65 5.99 3.10
C GLN A 95 -17.65 7.02 3.63
N THR A 96 -16.39 6.87 3.23
CA THR A 96 -15.31 7.75 3.66
C THR A 96 -15.24 9.03 2.85
N ARG A 97 -14.47 9.99 3.38
CA ARG A 97 -14.19 11.30 2.76
C ARG A 97 -12.98 11.25 1.79
N TYR A 98 -12.66 10.10 1.21
CA TYR A 98 -11.39 9.91 0.49
C TYR A 98 -11.24 10.87 -0.71
N LEU A 99 -12.28 10.99 -1.55
CA LEU A 99 -12.26 11.92 -2.70
C LEU A 99 -12.29 13.39 -2.26
N GLU A 100 -12.99 13.72 -1.16
CA GLU A 100 -12.95 15.06 -0.58
C GLU A 100 -11.54 15.40 -0.09
N ARG A 101 -10.85 14.47 0.58
CA ARG A 101 -9.46 14.67 1.04
C ARG A 101 -8.49 14.79 -0.13
N MET A 102 -8.71 14.06 -1.22
CA MET A 102 -7.95 14.22 -2.46
C MET A 102 -8.14 15.63 -3.05
N ALA A 103 -9.38 16.13 -3.07
CA ALA A 103 -9.69 17.50 -3.50
C ALA A 103 -9.11 18.56 -2.55
N GLU A 104 -9.07 18.31 -1.24
CA GLU A 104 -8.39 19.15 -0.23
C GLU A 104 -6.87 19.21 -0.49
N ALA A 105 -6.27 18.14 -1.03
CA ALA A 105 -4.89 18.12 -1.53
C ALA A 105 -4.71 18.80 -2.90
N GLY A 106 -5.77 19.39 -3.46
CA GLY A 106 -5.74 20.16 -4.70
C GLY A 106 -5.81 19.34 -5.98
N VAL A 107 -6.17 18.05 -5.91
CA VAL A 107 -6.23 17.15 -7.07
C VAL A 107 -7.61 16.52 -7.21
N GLN A 108 -8.19 16.66 -8.40
CA GLN A 108 -9.40 15.97 -8.82
C GLN A 108 -9.06 14.62 -9.49
N PRO A 109 -9.97 13.63 -9.46
CA PRO A 109 -9.71 12.32 -10.07
C PRO A 109 -9.30 12.37 -11.56
N GLU A 110 -9.84 13.32 -12.31
CA GLU A 110 -9.55 13.52 -13.73
C GLU A 110 -8.13 14.07 -13.99
N GLN A 111 -7.43 14.54 -12.96
CA GLN A 111 -6.07 15.07 -13.04
C GLN A 111 -4.98 14.02 -12.76
N ILE A 112 -5.37 12.79 -12.40
CA ILE A 112 -4.42 11.69 -12.22
C ILE A 112 -3.99 11.15 -13.57
N ASP A 113 -2.69 11.18 -13.83
CA ASP A 113 -2.07 10.63 -15.04
C ASP A 113 -1.83 9.13 -14.91
N MET A 114 -1.50 8.66 -13.71
CA MET A 114 -1.21 7.25 -13.44
C MET A 114 -1.70 6.80 -12.06
N VAL A 115 -2.25 5.60 -12.01
CA VAL A 115 -2.51 4.87 -10.76
C VAL A 115 -1.63 3.63 -10.77
N MET A 116 -0.73 3.49 -9.81
CA MET A 116 0.19 2.37 -9.70
C MET A 116 -0.18 1.53 -8.49
N CYS A 117 -0.55 0.27 -8.70
CA CYS A 117 -0.86 -0.64 -7.59
C CYS A 117 0.39 -1.43 -7.21
N THR A 118 0.75 -1.42 -5.93
CA THR A 118 1.82 -2.26 -5.38
C THR A 118 1.45 -3.74 -5.45
N HIS A 119 0.17 -4.05 -5.30
CA HIS A 119 -0.46 -5.36 -5.49
C HIS A 119 -1.99 -5.22 -5.55
N LEU A 120 -2.72 -6.31 -5.83
CA LEU A 120 -4.17 -6.25 -6.13
C LEU A 120 -5.10 -6.70 -4.98
N HIS A 121 -4.73 -6.43 -3.72
CA HIS A 121 -5.66 -6.61 -2.59
C HIS A 121 -6.69 -5.47 -2.48
N MET A 122 -7.78 -5.74 -1.77
CA MET A 122 -8.97 -4.89 -1.74
C MET A 122 -8.73 -3.48 -1.20
N ASP A 123 -7.78 -3.34 -0.27
CA ASP A 123 -7.35 -2.12 0.39
C ASP A 123 -6.27 -1.37 -0.38
N HIS A 124 -5.95 -1.82 -1.60
CA HIS A 124 -5.04 -1.15 -2.53
C HIS A 124 -5.68 -0.85 -3.88
N VAL A 125 -6.82 -1.47 -4.20
CA VAL A 125 -7.51 -1.29 -5.50
C VAL A 125 -8.89 -0.68 -5.37
N GLY A 126 -9.41 -0.52 -4.16
CA GLY A 126 -10.79 -0.14 -3.88
C GLY A 126 -11.29 1.05 -4.69
N TRP A 127 -10.62 2.19 -4.58
CA TRP A 127 -10.92 3.41 -5.33
C TRP A 127 -10.42 3.41 -6.77
N ASN A 128 -9.86 2.32 -7.30
CA ASN A 128 -9.67 2.22 -8.76
C ASN A 128 -11.00 2.40 -9.49
N THR A 129 -12.12 2.07 -8.83
CA THR A 129 -13.47 2.31 -9.34
C THR A 129 -14.37 2.98 -8.30
N ARG A 130 -15.39 3.68 -8.79
CA ARG A 130 -16.49 4.22 -8.00
C ARG A 130 -17.81 3.69 -8.53
N LEU A 131 -18.82 3.65 -7.67
CA LEU A 131 -20.18 3.27 -8.08
C LEU A 131 -20.84 4.46 -8.77
N ASP A 132 -21.21 4.30 -10.03
CA ASP A 132 -21.95 5.29 -10.81
C ASP A 132 -23.16 4.60 -11.45
N ASN A 133 -24.37 5.06 -11.11
CA ASN A 133 -25.64 4.51 -11.62
C ASN A 133 -25.73 2.97 -11.55
N GLY A 134 -25.25 2.38 -10.44
CA GLY A 134 -25.26 0.93 -10.21
C GLY A 134 -24.15 0.15 -10.91
N ARG A 135 -23.21 0.83 -11.58
CA ARG A 135 -22.06 0.20 -12.26
C ARG A 135 -20.75 0.69 -11.66
N TRP A 136 -19.77 -0.21 -11.54
CA TRP A 136 -18.40 0.16 -11.21
C TRP A 136 -17.74 0.77 -12.44
N VAL A 137 -17.30 2.02 -12.33
CA VAL A 137 -16.58 2.75 -13.38
C VAL A 137 -15.22 3.22 -12.85
N PRO A 138 -14.17 3.34 -13.68
CA PRO A 138 -12.89 3.86 -13.24
C PRO A 138 -13.03 5.22 -12.54
N THR A 139 -12.45 5.36 -11.35
CA THR A 139 -12.52 6.63 -10.59
C THR A 139 -11.66 7.70 -11.25
N PHE A 140 -10.51 7.31 -11.78
CA PHE A 140 -9.52 8.15 -12.44
C PHE A 140 -9.57 7.88 -13.94
N PRO A 141 -10.44 8.56 -14.71
CA PRO A 141 -10.76 8.17 -16.09
C PRO A 141 -9.65 8.51 -17.11
N ASN A 142 -8.76 9.45 -16.78
CA ASN A 142 -7.64 9.85 -17.64
C ASN A 142 -6.34 9.11 -17.31
N ALA A 143 -6.35 8.30 -16.24
CA ALA A 143 -5.15 7.64 -15.74
C ALA A 143 -4.84 6.35 -16.51
N ARG A 144 -3.54 6.06 -16.64
CA ARG A 144 -3.08 4.69 -16.90
C ARG A 144 -2.97 3.93 -15.58
N TYR A 145 -3.57 2.76 -15.50
CA TYR A 145 -3.51 1.91 -14.29
C TYR A 145 -2.43 0.86 -14.46
N VAL A 146 -1.33 1.01 -13.73
CA VAL A 146 -0.19 0.10 -13.82
C VAL A 146 -0.38 -1.05 -12.85
N PHE A 147 -0.54 -2.26 -13.39
CA PHE A 147 -0.72 -3.50 -12.63
C PHE A 147 0.40 -4.49 -12.93
N SER A 148 0.84 -5.20 -11.90
CA SER A 148 1.73 -6.35 -12.08
C SER A 148 0.99 -7.49 -12.79
N GLN A 149 1.52 -7.94 -13.93
CA GLN A 149 0.96 -9.05 -14.71
C GLN A 149 0.86 -10.32 -13.86
N ALA A 150 1.87 -10.60 -13.02
CA ALA A 150 1.90 -11.77 -12.16
C ALA A 150 0.73 -11.78 -11.16
N ASP A 151 0.38 -10.61 -10.61
CA ASP A 151 -0.74 -10.48 -9.69
C ASP A 151 -2.08 -10.57 -10.43
N TYR A 152 -2.18 -9.90 -11.58
CA TYR A 152 -3.38 -9.98 -12.42
C TYR A 152 -3.68 -11.42 -12.84
N ASP A 153 -2.69 -12.14 -13.35
CA ASP A 153 -2.84 -13.54 -13.78
C ASP A 153 -3.21 -14.45 -12.60
N HIS A 154 -2.58 -14.24 -11.44
CA HIS A 154 -2.89 -14.99 -10.24
C HIS A 154 -4.34 -14.82 -9.80
N TYR A 155 -4.81 -13.58 -9.67
CA TYR A 155 -6.18 -13.32 -9.23
C TYR A 155 -7.22 -13.64 -10.29
N LEU A 156 -6.90 -13.48 -11.59
CA LEU A 156 -7.78 -13.91 -12.67
C LEU A 156 -7.99 -15.43 -12.64
N ALA A 157 -6.94 -16.21 -12.43
CA ALA A 157 -7.04 -17.65 -12.34
C ALA A 157 -7.86 -18.09 -11.11
N LEU A 158 -7.62 -17.48 -9.96
CA LEU A 158 -8.37 -17.77 -8.73
C LEU A 158 -9.84 -17.33 -8.80
N ASP A 159 -10.14 -16.17 -9.42
CA ASP A 159 -11.52 -15.65 -9.51
C ASP A 159 -12.39 -16.44 -10.49
N ARG A 160 -11.77 -17.07 -11.48
CA ARG A 160 -12.43 -17.98 -12.44
C ARG A 160 -12.76 -19.35 -11.85
N ASP A 161 -12.10 -19.75 -10.76
CA ASP A 161 -12.37 -21.00 -10.05
C ASP A 161 -13.60 -20.80 -9.14
N PRO A 162 -14.74 -21.49 -9.38
CA PRO A 162 -15.96 -21.31 -8.61
C PRO A 162 -15.82 -21.64 -7.11
N GLU A 163 -14.83 -22.46 -6.74
CA GLU A 163 -14.58 -22.86 -5.35
C GLU A 163 -13.70 -21.84 -4.59
N LYS A 164 -13.04 -20.93 -5.30
CA LYS A 164 -12.10 -19.94 -4.72
C LYS A 164 -12.56 -18.51 -4.91
N GLY A 165 -13.28 -18.23 -6.00
CA GLY A 165 -13.88 -16.93 -6.26
C GLY A 165 -15.12 -16.68 -5.38
N PRO A 166 -15.49 -15.42 -5.14
CA PRO A 166 -14.78 -14.21 -5.54
C PRO A 166 -13.53 -13.94 -4.69
N VAL A 167 -12.41 -13.62 -5.34
CA VAL A 167 -11.13 -13.36 -4.64
C VAL A 167 -11.11 -11.98 -3.99
N ASN A 168 -10.29 -11.82 -2.96
CA ASN A 168 -10.10 -10.55 -2.24
C ASN A 168 -11.44 -9.89 -1.84
N HIS A 169 -12.37 -10.71 -1.34
CA HIS A 169 -13.72 -10.29 -0.96
C HIS A 169 -14.49 -9.57 -2.08
N GLY A 170 -14.22 -9.93 -3.34
CA GLY A 170 -14.88 -9.37 -4.52
C GLY A 170 -14.18 -8.17 -5.15
N SER A 171 -13.08 -7.67 -4.57
CA SER A 171 -12.40 -6.49 -5.10
C SER A 171 -11.83 -6.67 -6.50
N PHE A 172 -11.43 -7.89 -6.87
CA PHE A 172 -10.95 -8.12 -8.24
C PHE A 172 -12.05 -7.83 -9.27
N ARG A 173 -13.28 -8.25 -9.01
CA ARG A 173 -14.43 -8.06 -9.90
C ARG A 173 -14.95 -6.62 -9.92
N ASP A 174 -14.96 -5.96 -8.76
CA ASP A 174 -15.52 -4.61 -8.67
C ASP A 174 -14.51 -3.49 -8.87
N SER A 175 -13.20 -3.75 -8.75
CA SER A 175 -12.16 -2.71 -8.76
C SER A 175 -11.00 -2.95 -9.73
N VAL A 176 -10.77 -4.17 -10.20
CA VAL A 176 -9.69 -4.46 -11.17
C VAL A 176 -10.26 -4.70 -12.57
N LEU A 177 -11.18 -5.66 -12.72
CA LEU A 177 -11.78 -5.99 -14.03
C LEU A 177 -12.39 -4.77 -14.74
N PRO A 178 -13.16 -3.87 -14.09
CA PRO A 178 -13.77 -2.74 -14.80
C PRO A 178 -12.74 -1.75 -15.38
N VAL A 179 -11.55 -1.65 -14.78
CA VAL A 179 -10.45 -0.83 -15.30
C VAL A 179 -9.82 -1.48 -16.53
N VAL A 180 -9.65 -2.81 -16.50
CA VAL A 180 -9.15 -3.60 -17.63
C VAL A 180 -10.15 -3.55 -18.79
N ASP A 181 -11.43 -3.73 -18.52
CA ASP A 181 -12.50 -3.69 -19.53
C ASP A 181 -12.64 -2.30 -20.16
N ALA A 182 -12.33 -1.24 -19.41
CA ALA A 182 -12.26 0.13 -19.92
C ALA A 182 -11.01 0.42 -20.77
N GLY A 183 -10.07 -0.52 -20.88
CA GLY A 183 -8.83 -0.36 -21.64
C GLY A 183 -7.80 0.57 -21.00
N LEU A 184 -7.94 0.85 -19.69
CA LEU A 184 -7.05 1.77 -18.97
C LEU A 184 -5.88 1.07 -18.27
N ALA A 185 -5.89 -0.27 -18.20
CA ALA A 185 -4.85 -1.05 -17.56
C ALA A 185 -3.60 -1.20 -18.44
N GLN A 186 -2.44 -0.91 -17.86
CA GLN A 186 -1.12 -1.21 -18.38
C GLN A 186 -0.50 -2.33 -17.52
N MET A 187 -0.38 -3.53 -18.10
CA MET A 187 0.28 -4.64 -17.41
C MET A 187 1.81 -4.52 -17.52
N VAL A 188 2.50 -4.72 -16.40
CA VAL A 188 3.97 -4.73 -16.33
C VAL A 188 4.48 -6.07 -15.81
N SER A 189 5.62 -6.52 -16.33
CA SER A 189 6.25 -7.78 -15.94
C SER A 189 7.69 -7.54 -15.52
N GLY A 190 8.10 -8.10 -14.39
CA GLY A 190 9.47 -7.97 -13.89
C GLY A 190 9.82 -6.53 -13.48
N ALA A 191 11.12 -6.23 -13.50
CA ALA A 191 11.59 -4.87 -13.30
C ALA A 191 11.20 -3.99 -14.48
N HIS A 192 10.74 -2.77 -14.20
CA HIS A 192 10.19 -1.88 -15.21
C HIS A 192 10.53 -0.42 -14.92
N THR A 193 11.15 0.27 -15.87
CA THR A 193 11.34 1.72 -15.80
C THR A 193 10.10 2.41 -16.34
N VAL A 194 9.42 3.19 -15.51
CA VAL A 194 8.22 3.95 -15.90
C VAL A 194 8.63 5.22 -16.63
N ASP A 195 9.56 5.96 -16.03
CA ASP A 195 10.18 7.16 -16.59
C ASP A 195 11.54 7.45 -15.89
N GLU A 196 12.09 8.65 -16.06
CA GLU A 196 13.35 9.05 -15.43
C GLU A 196 13.30 9.16 -13.89
N HIS A 197 12.11 9.19 -13.31
CA HIS A 197 11.88 9.36 -11.88
C HIS A 197 11.38 8.10 -11.20
N LEU A 198 10.60 7.27 -11.90
CA LEU A 198 9.93 6.11 -11.34
C LEU A 198 10.37 4.79 -11.99
N SER A 199 10.61 3.80 -11.14
CA SER A 199 10.80 2.41 -11.53
C SER A 199 10.03 1.45 -10.62
N ILE A 200 9.82 0.24 -11.12
CA ILE A 200 9.12 -0.85 -10.44
C ILE A 200 10.09 -2.01 -10.30
N GLU A 201 10.19 -2.56 -9.10
CA GLU A 201 11.02 -3.73 -8.79
C GLU A 201 10.16 -4.86 -8.20
N PRO A 202 10.18 -6.08 -8.75
CA PRO A 202 9.42 -7.22 -8.22
C PRO A 202 9.86 -7.54 -6.79
N ALA A 203 8.89 -7.63 -5.89
CA ALA A 203 9.09 -7.95 -4.47
C ALA A 203 8.06 -9.02 -4.02
N PRO A 204 8.04 -10.20 -4.68
CA PRO A 204 7.02 -11.21 -4.44
C PRO A 204 7.07 -11.72 -2.99
N GLY A 205 5.94 -12.20 -2.50
CA GLY A 205 5.85 -12.83 -1.19
C GLY A 205 4.54 -12.53 -0.48
N HIS A 206 4.20 -11.24 -0.35
CA HIS A 206 2.87 -10.88 0.16
C HIS A 206 1.79 -11.37 -0.82
N THR A 207 1.96 -11.02 -2.09
CA THR A 207 1.31 -11.66 -3.23
C THR A 207 2.37 -12.13 -4.24
N PRO A 208 2.02 -12.98 -5.23
CA PRO A 208 2.95 -13.38 -6.27
C PRO A 208 3.47 -12.21 -7.12
N GLY A 209 2.68 -11.16 -7.27
CA GLY A 209 2.99 -9.99 -8.09
C GLY A 209 3.27 -8.71 -7.32
N THR A 210 3.43 -8.74 -5.99
CA THR A 210 3.81 -7.57 -5.19
C THR A 210 5.07 -6.91 -5.77
N VAL A 211 5.04 -5.58 -5.90
CA VAL A 211 6.16 -4.76 -6.37
C VAL A 211 6.51 -3.66 -5.36
N ALA A 212 7.78 -3.26 -5.35
CA ALA A 212 8.21 -1.99 -4.79
C ALA A 212 8.25 -0.94 -5.91
N ILE A 213 7.74 0.26 -5.65
CA ILE A 213 7.81 1.39 -6.57
C ILE A 213 8.87 2.34 -6.04
N ASN A 214 9.87 2.67 -6.86
CA ASN A 214 11.00 3.50 -6.48
C ASN A 214 10.89 4.87 -7.13
N LEU A 215 11.09 5.92 -6.34
CA LEU A 215 11.21 7.29 -6.79
C LEU A 215 12.65 7.76 -6.61
N ALA A 216 13.22 8.38 -7.65
CA ALA A 216 14.51 9.04 -7.59
C ALA A 216 14.46 10.43 -8.22
N SER A 217 14.93 11.44 -7.51
CA SER A 217 14.99 12.81 -8.03
C SER A 217 16.05 13.62 -7.31
N ARG A 218 16.91 14.31 -8.08
CA ARG A 218 17.95 15.22 -7.55
C ARG A 218 18.86 14.59 -6.46
N GLY A 219 19.14 13.29 -6.58
CA GLY A 219 19.97 12.54 -5.64
C GLY A 219 19.22 12.01 -4.41
N GLU A 220 17.94 12.33 -4.25
CA GLU A 220 17.08 11.79 -3.20
C GLU A 220 16.28 10.58 -3.72
N ARG A 221 15.98 9.64 -2.82
CA ARG A 221 15.28 8.39 -3.15
C ARG A 221 14.14 8.11 -2.17
N ALA A 222 13.09 7.47 -2.65
CA ALA A 222 12.04 6.89 -1.82
C ALA A 222 11.57 5.55 -2.38
N VAL A 223 11.07 4.67 -1.49
CA VAL A 223 10.54 3.35 -1.83
C VAL A 223 9.13 3.22 -1.28
N PHE A 224 8.15 3.12 -2.17
CA PHE A 224 6.77 2.79 -1.85
C PHE A 224 6.62 1.28 -1.80
N CYS A 225 6.43 0.74 -0.60
CA CYS A 225 6.61 -0.69 -0.37
C CYS A 225 5.29 -1.47 -0.23
N GLY A 226 4.13 -0.81 -0.24
CA GLY A 226 2.83 -1.46 -0.03
C GLY A 226 2.90 -2.42 1.17
N ASP A 227 2.54 -3.68 0.93
CA ASP A 227 2.46 -4.73 1.96
C ASP A 227 3.70 -5.62 2.06
N ILE A 228 4.82 -5.15 1.51
CA ILE A 228 6.13 -5.72 1.87
C ILE A 228 6.35 -5.55 3.39
N LEU A 229 5.90 -4.42 3.96
CA LEU A 229 5.77 -4.17 5.40
C LEU A 229 4.38 -3.61 5.73
N HIS A 230 3.71 -4.21 6.70
CA HIS A 230 2.39 -3.74 7.16
C HIS A 230 2.52 -2.86 8.41
N HIS A 231 3.56 -3.09 9.22
CA HIS A 231 3.72 -2.43 10.51
C HIS A 231 5.19 -2.13 10.82
N ALA A 232 5.48 -1.00 11.48
CA ALA A 232 6.85 -0.55 11.76
C ALA A 232 7.66 -1.53 12.63
N VAL A 233 6.99 -2.40 13.40
CA VAL A 233 7.65 -3.48 14.16
C VAL A 233 8.41 -4.45 13.25
N GLN A 234 7.96 -4.63 12.00
CA GLN A 234 8.64 -5.50 11.03
C GLN A 234 9.96 -4.90 10.52
N VAL A 235 10.27 -3.63 10.83
CA VAL A 235 11.62 -3.08 10.62
C VAL A 235 12.59 -3.72 11.62
N PHE A 236 12.22 -3.79 12.89
CA PHE A 236 13.01 -4.47 13.92
C PHE A 236 13.04 -5.99 13.71
N HIS A 237 11.93 -6.53 13.19
CA HIS A 237 11.69 -7.97 13.00
C HIS A 237 11.35 -8.30 11.54
N PRO A 238 12.30 -8.17 10.60
CA PRO A 238 12.05 -8.40 9.17
C PRO A 238 11.68 -9.85 8.83
N GLU A 239 11.88 -10.79 9.75
CA GLU A 239 11.47 -12.19 9.64
C GLU A 239 9.98 -12.43 9.93
N TRP A 240 9.29 -11.48 10.56
CA TRP A 240 7.87 -11.62 10.90
C TRP A 240 6.98 -11.46 9.69
N ASN A 241 6.11 -12.43 9.43
CA ASN A 241 5.09 -12.34 8.39
C ASN A 241 3.72 -12.11 9.02
N SER A 242 2.87 -11.38 8.30
CA SER A 242 1.45 -11.34 8.62
C SER A 242 0.75 -12.61 8.12
N PHE A 243 -0.46 -12.90 8.63
CA PHE A 243 -1.30 -13.97 8.04
C PHE A 243 -1.60 -13.75 6.55
N ALA A 244 -1.45 -12.52 6.05
CA ALA A 244 -1.80 -12.14 4.69
C ALA A 244 -0.67 -12.44 3.67
N CYS A 245 0.53 -12.84 4.11
CA CYS A 245 1.60 -13.21 3.20
C CYS A 245 1.35 -14.58 2.55
N ALA A 246 1.15 -14.60 1.22
CA ALA A 246 0.90 -15.83 0.46
C ALA A 246 2.11 -16.78 0.39
N ASP A 247 3.34 -16.24 0.34
CA ASP A 247 4.59 -16.99 0.40
C ASP A 247 5.49 -16.41 1.48
N ALA A 248 5.56 -17.14 2.60
CA ALA A 248 6.31 -16.72 3.77
C ALA A 248 7.81 -16.56 3.54
N ALA A 249 8.43 -17.36 2.65
CA ALA A 249 9.87 -17.30 2.42
C ALA A 249 10.22 -16.10 1.55
N ASN A 250 9.48 -15.91 0.46
CA ASN A 250 9.68 -14.78 -0.43
C ASN A 250 9.30 -13.45 0.24
N ALA A 251 8.27 -13.41 1.09
CA ALA A 251 7.90 -12.20 1.84
C ALA A 251 9.06 -11.70 2.73
N ARG A 252 9.72 -12.60 3.46
CA ARG A 252 10.89 -12.28 4.29
C ARG A 252 12.07 -11.80 3.46
N LYS A 253 12.33 -12.45 2.32
CA LYS A 253 13.41 -12.08 1.40
C LYS A 253 13.19 -10.69 0.81
N SER A 254 12.00 -10.43 0.30
CA SER A 254 11.60 -9.15 -0.29
C SER A 254 11.66 -8.02 0.74
N ARG A 255 11.14 -8.26 1.95
CA ARG A 255 11.20 -7.30 3.07
C ARG A 255 12.62 -6.94 3.45
N ARG A 256 13.47 -7.94 3.68
CA ARG A 256 14.87 -7.71 4.01
C ARG A 256 15.60 -6.92 2.92
N ARG A 257 15.42 -7.29 1.65
CA ARG A 257 16.04 -6.57 0.52
C ARG A 257 15.61 -5.09 0.46
N VAL A 258 14.33 -4.78 0.70
CA VAL A 258 13.84 -3.39 0.74
C VAL A 258 14.47 -2.61 1.90
N LEU A 259 14.57 -3.21 3.09
CA LEU A 259 15.21 -2.57 4.23
C LEU A 259 16.71 -2.34 4.00
N GLU A 260 17.41 -3.30 3.39
CA GLU A 260 18.82 -3.18 2.99
C GLU A 260 19.04 -2.07 1.95
N ASP A 261 18.19 -1.96 0.92
CA ASP A 261 18.28 -0.86 -0.07
C ASP A 261 18.01 0.50 0.59
N CYS A 262 16.95 0.62 1.41
CA CYS A 262 16.66 1.85 2.14
C CYS A 262 17.82 2.27 3.05
N ALA A 263 18.42 1.34 3.80
CA ALA A 263 19.55 1.63 4.68
C ALA A 263 20.82 1.99 3.90
N GLY A 264 21.13 1.23 2.84
CA GLY A 264 22.34 1.42 2.04
C GLY A 264 22.30 2.68 1.17
N SER A 265 21.12 3.09 0.71
CA SER A 265 20.97 4.24 -0.19
C SER A 265 20.43 5.50 0.47
N GLY A 266 19.98 5.42 1.73
CA GLY A 266 19.28 6.50 2.41
C GLY A 266 17.87 6.78 1.88
N ALA A 267 17.26 5.85 1.13
CA ALA A 267 15.92 6.06 0.61
C ALA A 267 14.89 6.16 1.73
N LEU A 268 13.93 7.07 1.60
CA LEU A 268 12.80 7.17 2.51
C LEU A 268 11.82 6.00 2.25
N LEU A 269 11.51 5.22 3.28
CA LEU A 269 10.50 4.17 3.20
C LEU A 269 9.11 4.79 3.32
N MET A 270 8.22 4.46 2.37
CA MET A 270 6.84 4.96 2.29
C MET A 270 5.83 3.80 2.23
N PRO A 271 5.45 3.23 3.39
CA PRO A 271 4.51 2.11 3.48
C PRO A 271 3.05 2.54 3.31
N ALA A 272 2.15 1.60 3.04
CA ALA A 272 0.70 1.89 2.96
C ALA A 272 0.01 1.88 4.33
N HIS A 273 0.62 1.24 5.33
CA HIS A 273 -0.06 0.89 6.59
C HIS A 273 0.56 1.40 7.88
N PHE A 274 1.71 2.06 7.82
CA PHE A 274 2.35 2.59 9.02
C PHE A 274 1.48 3.68 9.66
N GLY A 275 1.44 3.71 10.99
CA GLY A 275 0.94 4.86 11.74
C GLY A 275 1.87 6.07 11.63
N ALA A 276 1.47 7.19 12.23
CA ALA A 276 2.23 8.43 12.19
C ALA A 276 3.71 8.22 12.65
N PRO A 277 4.67 8.93 12.02
CA PRO A 277 4.52 9.91 10.94
C PRO A 277 4.39 9.32 9.53
N PHE A 278 4.01 8.04 9.39
CA PHE A 278 3.69 7.34 8.14
C PHE A 278 4.88 7.03 7.22
N VAL A 279 6.05 7.61 7.50
CA VAL A 279 7.30 7.40 6.75
C VAL A 279 8.47 7.26 7.70
N CYS A 280 9.55 6.61 7.26
CA CYS A 280 10.79 6.57 8.01
C CYS A 280 12.00 6.33 7.12
N HIS A 281 13.16 6.80 7.56
CA HIS A 281 14.43 6.27 7.09
C HIS A 281 14.75 4.98 7.83
N ILE A 282 15.61 4.14 7.24
CA ILE A 282 16.06 2.89 7.84
C ILE A 282 17.53 3.05 8.20
N ASP A 283 17.86 2.87 9.49
CA ASP A 283 19.23 2.75 9.96
C ASP A 283 19.58 1.26 10.10
N GLU A 284 20.83 0.88 9.81
CA GLU A 284 21.34 -0.49 9.93
C GLU A 284 22.54 -0.55 10.88
N ARG A 285 22.55 -1.55 11.78
CA ARG A 285 23.70 -1.88 12.64
C ARG A 285 23.89 -3.39 12.70
N GLY A 286 24.91 -3.90 12.01
CA GLY A 286 25.09 -5.34 11.85
C GLY A 286 23.94 -5.92 11.04
N SER A 287 23.22 -6.90 11.58
CA SER A 287 22.06 -7.52 10.92
C SER A 287 20.70 -6.96 11.37
N ARG A 288 20.69 -5.84 12.08
CA ARG A 288 19.49 -5.23 12.68
C ARG A 288 19.17 -3.92 11.99
N PHE A 289 17.87 -3.70 11.74
CA PHE A 289 17.35 -2.43 11.25
C PHE A 289 16.58 -1.70 12.35
N THR A 290 16.60 -0.38 12.29
CA THR A 290 15.78 0.48 13.15
C THR A 290 15.14 1.60 12.32
N PRO A 291 13.85 1.87 12.48
CA PRO A 291 13.21 3.00 11.82
C PRO A 291 13.63 4.30 12.50
N ARG A 292 14.05 5.27 11.68
CA ARG A 292 14.19 6.67 12.06
C ARG A 292 13.04 7.44 11.43
N PHE A 293 11.97 7.59 12.20
CA PHE A 293 10.76 8.30 11.79
C PHE A 293 11.10 9.75 11.38
N ALA A 294 10.55 10.19 10.24
CA ALA A 294 10.84 11.48 9.61
C ALA A 294 9.66 12.45 9.76
#